data_AF-A0A815AMB8-F1
#
_entry.id   AF-A0A815AMB8-F1
#
_cell.length_a   1.000
_cell.length_b   1.000
_cell.length_c   1.000
_cell.angle_alpha   90.00
_cell.angle_beta   90.00
_cell.angle_gamma   90.00
#
_symmetry.space_group_name_H-M   'P 1'
#
loop_
_entity.id
_entity.type
_entity.pdbx_description
1 polymer ?
#
loop_
_entity_poly.entity_id
_entity_poly.type
_entity_poly.pdbx_seq_one_letter_code
_entity_poly.pdbx_strand_id
1 'polypeptide(L)'
;MNNNEISLLTTNIDENTTTTSICSSTITYDHIPKDLFSCLICYETFGVDQQQLVALKCGHMFCASCIHQWFTTNKVCPTCRKRCWLKDVLYIDVSTCIVAYGKKKINNLSAERDRLNNDIQTLKDSIANIGQYVRKIERRLKTKRLLLNRLKYFCKRKYR
;
A
#
# COMPACT_ATOMS: atom_id res chain seq x y z
N MET A 1 22.19 3.83 13.51
CA MET A 1 22.73 2.47 13.46
C MET A 1 21.81 1.57 14.26
N ASN A 2 20.90 0.86 13.59
CA ASN A 2 20.38 -0.42 14.09
C ASN A 2 19.65 -1.11 12.93
N ASN A 3 20.42 -1.91 12.19
CA ASN A 3 19.90 -2.79 11.14
C ASN A 3 19.41 -4.05 11.85
N ASN A 4 18.10 -4.21 11.98
CA ASN A 4 17.52 -5.49 12.37
C ASN A 4 17.65 -6.46 11.20
N GLU A 5 18.78 -7.15 11.14
CA GLU A 5 18.95 -8.38 10.39
C GLU A 5 17.94 -9.40 10.91
N ILE A 6 16.97 -9.78 10.09
CA ILE A 6 16.10 -10.92 10.37
C ILE A 6 16.72 -12.12 9.68
N SER A 7 17.31 -13.03 10.47
CA SER A 7 17.57 -14.40 10.04
C SER A 7 16.21 -15.10 9.87
N LEU A 8 15.87 -15.49 8.64
CA LEU A 8 14.70 -16.30 8.36
C LEU A 8 15.12 -17.76 8.21
N LEU A 9 15.06 -18.47 9.34
CA LEU A 9 14.98 -19.93 9.48
C LEU A 9 13.90 -20.10 10.58
N THR A 10 12.80 -20.85 10.44
CA THR A 10 12.57 -22.24 10.00
C THR A 10 11.03 -22.41 9.87
N THR A 11 10.45 -23.45 9.26
CA THR A 11 10.27 -24.79 9.85
C THR A 11 10.34 -25.90 8.80
N ASN A 12 11.07 -26.95 9.16
CA ASN A 12 11.20 -28.23 8.46
C ASN A 12 9.83 -28.86 8.11
N ILE A 13 9.67 -29.22 6.84
CA ILE A 13 8.90 -30.38 6.41
C ILE A 13 9.80 -31.14 5.43
N ASP A 14 10.30 -32.27 5.94
CA ASP A 14 10.78 -33.50 5.30
C ASP A 14 11.85 -33.47 4.18
N GLU A 15 12.92 -34.21 4.48
CA GLU A 15 14.11 -34.51 3.69
C GLU A 15 13.78 -35.35 2.44
N ASN A 16 13.35 -34.71 1.33
CA ASN A 16 13.71 -35.08 -0.05
C ASN A 16 12.83 -34.31 -1.05
N THR A 17 13.15 -33.06 -1.36
CA THR A 17 12.86 -32.49 -2.68
C THR A 17 13.77 -31.29 -2.93
N THR A 18 14.63 -31.44 -3.93
CA THR A 18 15.61 -30.47 -4.39
C THR A 18 14.92 -29.15 -4.80
N THR A 19 14.80 -28.19 -3.88
CA THR A 19 14.34 -26.83 -4.16
C THR A 19 15.50 -25.85 -3.97
N THR A 20 16.37 -25.81 -4.98
CA THR A 20 17.46 -24.83 -5.05
C THR A 20 16.92 -23.43 -5.34
N SER A 21 16.94 -22.60 -4.31
CA SER A 21 17.30 -21.17 -4.28
C SER A 21 17.50 -20.47 -5.64
N ILE A 22 16.61 -19.52 -5.97
CA ILE A 22 16.93 -18.39 -6.86
C ILE A 22 16.15 -17.14 -6.41
N CYS A 23 16.78 -16.27 -5.61
CA CYS A 23 16.97 -14.85 -5.97
C CYS A 23 17.97 -14.17 -5.02
N SER A 24 19.26 -14.27 -5.35
CA SER A 24 20.38 -13.65 -4.62
C SER A 24 20.77 -12.27 -5.17
N SER A 25 19.81 -11.42 -5.52
CA SER A 25 20.12 -10.01 -5.77
C SER A 25 19.12 -9.10 -5.06
N THR A 26 19.69 -8.16 -4.34
CA THR A 26 19.11 -7.23 -3.37
C THR A 26 17.94 -6.44 -3.95
N ILE A 27 16.72 -6.98 -3.88
CA ILE A 27 15.51 -6.16 -4.08
C ILE A 27 15.33 -5.36 -2.80
N THR A 28 15.71 -4.08 -2.82
CA THR A 28 15.27 -3.14 -1.79
C THR A 28 13.75 -3.03 -1.88
N TYR A 29 13.05 -3.55 -0.88
CA TYR A 29 11.59 -3.72 -0.82
C TYR A 29 10.75 -2.45 -1.03
N ASP A 30 11.38 -1.28 -1.06
CA ASP A 30 10.72 0.01 -1.27
C ASP A 30 10.32 0.25 -2.73
N HIS A 31 10.90 -0.48 -3.69
CA HIS A 31 10.56 -0.43 -5.11
C HIS A 31 10.49 -1.84 -5.70
N ILE A 32 9.47 -2.62 -5.32
CA ILE A 32 9.16 -3.86 -6.04
C ILE A 32 8.62 -3.45 -7.43
N PRO A 33 9.31 -3.77 -8.53
CA PRO A 33 8.83 -3.45 -9.87
C PRO A 33 7.47 -4.12 -10.07
N LYS A 34 6.51 -3.40 -10.65
CA LYS A 34 5.20 -3.96 -11.04
C LYS A 34 5.36 -5.20 -11.94
N ASP A 35 6.48 -5.26 -12.64
CA ASP A 35 6.85 -6.33 -13.56
C ASP A 35 7.31 -7.61 -12.86
N LEU A 36 7.58 -7.57 -11.54
CA LEU A 36 7.95 -8.76 -10.78
C LEU A 36 6.77 -9.74 -10.62
N PHE A 37 5.55 -9.21 -10.64
CA PHE A 37 4.32 -9.99 -10.47
C PHE A 37 3.49 -10.09 -11.75
N SER A 38 4.05 -9.75 -12.92
CA SER A 38 3.34 -9.87 -14.20
C SER A 38 4.15 -10.58 -15.27
N CYS A 39 3.43 -11.21 -16.21
CA CYS A 39 4.04 -11.92 -17.32
C CYS A 39 4.55 -10.95 -18.38
N LEU A 40 5.81 -11.07 -18.80
CA LEU A 40 6.38 -10.19 -19.84
C LEU A 40 5.87 -10.46 -21.26
N ILE A 41 5.01 -11.47 -21.46
CA ILE A 41 4.39 -11.80 -22.76
C ILE A 41 2.96 -11.26 -22.82
N CYS A 42 2.12 -11.60 -21.84
CA CYS A 42 0.70 -11.18 -21.82
C CYS A 42 0.41 -9.98 -20.93
N TYR A 43 1.37 -9.54 -20.11
CA TYR A 43 1.25 -8.44 -19.13
C TYR A 43 0.22 -8.65 -18.02
N GLU A 44 -0.31 -9.87 -17.88
CA GLU A 44 -1.23 -10.23 -16.80
C GLU A 44 -0.49 -10.54 -15.50
N THR A 45 -1.13 -10.22 -14.37
CA THR A 45 -0.57 -10.42 -13.03
C THR A 45 -0.77 -11.84 -12.52
N PHE A 46 0.27 -12.42 -11.92
CA PHE A 46 0.20 -13.76 -11.33
C PHE A 46 -0.76 -13.80 -10.13
N GLY A 47 -1.54 -14.87 -10.01
CA GLY A 47 -2.38 -15.14 -8.84
C GLY A 47 -3.83 -14.68 -8.89
N VAL A 48 -4.27 -13.97 -9.94
CA VAL A 48 -5.70 -13.60 -10.11
C VAL A 48 -6.51 -14.78 -10.67
N ASP A 49 -5.95 -15.50 -11.65
CA ASP A 49 -6.70 -16.50 -12.43
C ASP A 49 -5.95 -17.84 -12.60
N GLN A 50 -5.31 -18.35 -11.54
CA GLN A 50 -4.57 -19.63 -11.55
C GLN A 50 -3.40 -19.68 -12.57
N GLN A 51 -2.99 -18.55 -13.13
CA GLN A 51 -1.83 -18.49 -14.00
C GLN A 51 -0.57 -18.79 -13.21
N GLN A 52 -0.08 -20.02 -13.38
CA GLN A 52 1.12 -20.49 -12.73
C GLN A 52 2.32 -19.69 -13.22
N LEU A 53 3.05 -19.12 -12.26
CA LEU A 53 4.29 -18.43 -12.53
C LEU A 53 5.40 -19.44 -12.76
N VAL A 54 6.17 -19.21 -13.82
CA VAL A 54 7.33 -20.04 -14.13
C VAL A 54 8.57 -19.20 -14.40
N ALA A 55 9.72 -19.72 -14.00
CA ALA A 55 11.02 -19.16 -14.33
C ALA A 55 11.80 -20.08 -15.26
N LEU A 56 12.53 -19.45 -16.18
CA LEU A 56 13.56 -20.12 -16.97
C LEU A 56 14.89 -20.15 -16.21
N LYS A 57 15.80 -21.06 -16.56
CA LYS A 57 17.18 -21.10 -16.04
C LYS A 57 17.94 -19.77 -16.13
N CYS A 58 17.58 -18.90 -17.07
CA CYS A 58 18.17 -17.57 -17.20
C CYS A 58 17.63 -16.54 -16.19
N GLY A 59 16.66 -16.91 -15.34
CA GLY A 59 16.05 -16.06 -14.32
C GLY A 59 14.84 -15.24 -14.77
N HIS A 60 14.44 -15.30 -16.04
CA HIS A 60 13.26 -14.56 -16.54
C HIS A 60 11.98 -15.33 -16.26
N MET A 61 10.93 -14.59 -15.91
CA MET A 61 9.67 -15.13 -15.39
C MET A 61 8.52 -14.84 -16.34
N PHE A 62 7.61 -15.81 -16.50
CA PHE A 62 6.46 -15.75 -17.41
C PHE A 62 5.27 -16.52 -16.84
N CYS A 63 4.09 -16.36 -17.46
CA CYS A 63 2.97 -17.25 -17.25
C CYS A 63 3.23 -18.61 -17.92
N ALA A 64 2.81 -19.71 -17.29
CA ALA A 64 3.04 -21.06 -17.83
C ALA A 64 2.51 -21.21 -19.26
N SER A 65 1.23 -20.86 -19.52
CA SER A 65 0.63 -20.97 -20.85
C SER A 65 1.41 -20.19 -21.91
N CYS A 66 1.84 -18.98 -21.57
CA CYS A 66 2.62 -18.09 -22.44
C CYS A 66 3.95 -18.75 -22.85
N ILE A 67 4.71 -19.30 -21.89
CA ILE A 67 6.01 -19.88 -22.19
C ILE A 67 5.91 -21.23 -22.89
N HIS A 68 4.87 -22.02 -22.55
CA HIS A 68 4.56 -23.28 -23.25
C HIS A 68 4.26 -23.01 -24.72
N GLN A 69 3.40 -22.03 -25.01
CA GLN A 69 3.09 -21.62 -26.38
C GLN A 69 4.33 -21.10 -27.11
N TRP A 70 5.15 -20.26 -26.47
CA TRP A 70 6.38 -19.75 -27.07
C TRP A 70 7.34 -20.87 -27.49
N PHE A 71 7.46 -21.91 -26.66
CA PHE A 71 8.36 -23.03 -26.95
C PHE A 71 7.89 -24.00 -28.03
N THR A 72 6.69 -23.82 -28.57
CA THR A 72 6.25 -24.57 -29.76
C THR A 72 7.09 -24.23 -31.00
N THR A 73 7.47 -22.95 -31.14
CA THR A 73 8.18 -22.43 -32.32
C THR A 73 9.58 -21.90 -31.99
N ASN A 74 9.88 -21.60 -30.72
CA ASN A 74 11.15 -21.02 -30.30
C ASN A 74 11.86 -21.88 -29.25
N LYS A 75 13.20 -21.85 -29.21
CA LYS A 75 14.02 -22.53 -28.17
C LYS A 75 14.96 -21.57 -27.44
N VAL A 76 14.49 -20.33 -27.30
CA VAL A 76 15.21 -19.21 -26.70
C VAL A 76 14.31 -18.40 -25.77
N CYS A 77 14.89 -17.75 -24.78
CA CYS A 77 14.16 -16.91 -23.84
C CYS A 77 13.58 -15.69 -24.57
N PRO A 78 12.28 -15.36 -24.40
CA PRO A 78 11.67 -14.17 -24.99
C PRO A 78 12.42 -12.86 -24.64
N THR A 79 12.97 -12.78 -23.43
CA THR A 79 13.63 -11.56 -22.92
C THR A 79 15.10 -11.46 -23.31
N CYS A 80 15.92 -12.48 -22.99
CA CYS A 80 17.38 -12.39 -23.16
C CYS A 80 17.94 -13.28 -24.27
N ARG A 81 17.08 -14.01 -24.99
CA ARG A 81 17.43 -14.89 -26.12
C ARG A 81 18.42 -16.02 -25.82
N LYS A 82 18.78 -16.24 -24.55
CA LYS A 82 19.55 -17.42 -24.12
C LYS A 82 18.76 -18.69 -24.45
N ARG A 83 19.46 -19.75 -24.85
CA ARG A 83 18.84 -21.06 -25.13
C ARG A 83 18.16 -21.59 -23.87
N CYS A 84 16.93 -22.07 -24.03
CA CYS A 84 16.15 -22.67 -22.96
C CYS A 84 15.19 -23.71 -23.54
N TRP A 85 14.86 -24.69 -22.71
CA TRP A 85 14.09 -25.87 -23.11
C TRP A 85 12.92 -26.04 -22.15
N LEU A 86 11.86 -26.70 -22.62
CA LEU A 86 10.65 -26.84 -21.82
C LEU A 86 10.86 -27.64 -20.52
N LYS A 87 11.73 -28.65 -20.57
CA LYS A 87 12.16 -29.43 -19.39
C LYS A 87 12.89 -28.61 -18.31
N ASP A 88 13.32 -27.40 -18.65
CA ASP A 88 14.09 -26.50 -17.79
C ASP A 88 13.22 -25.39 -17.18
N VAL A 89 11.90 -25.52 -17.28
CA VAL A 89 10.92 -24.58 -16.71
C VAL A 89 10.67 -24.94 -15.25
N LEU A 90 10.86 -23.96 -14.37
CA LEU A 90 10.62 -24.09 -12.93
C LEU A 90 9.31 -23.42 -12.55
N TYR A 91 8.41 -24.16 -11.91
CA TYR A 91 7.17 -23.61 -11.36
C TYR A 91 7.43 -22.95 -10.01
N ILE A 92 6.97 -21.71 -9.85
CA ILE A 92 7.20 -20.91 -8.64
C ILE A 92 5.86 -20.65 -7.96
N ASP A 93 5.74 -21.08 -6.71
CA ASP A 93 4.65 -20.67 -5.84
C ASP A 93 4.98 -19.32 -5.17
N VAL A 94 4.23 -18.28 -5.54
CA VAL A 94 4.37 -16.92 -5.00
C VAL A 94 3.32 -16.60 -3.93
N SER A 95 2.45 -17.55 -3.57
CA SER A 95 1.32 -17.34 -2.67
C SER A 95 1.77 -16.72 -1.34
N THR A 96 2.81 -17.26 -0.73
CA THR A 96 3.36 -16.76 0.54
C THR A 96 3.92 -15.35 0.41
N CYS A 97 4.64 -15.05 -0.68
CA CYS A 97 5.23 -13.73 -0.92
C CYS A 97 4.17 -12.66 -1.18
N ILE A 98 3.14 -12.98 -1.97
CA ILE A 98 2.02 -12.08 -2.25
C ILE A 98 1.24 -11.78 -0.97
N VAL A 99 0.96 -12.80 -0.16
CA VAL A 99 0.27 -12.63 1.13
C VAL A 99 1.10 -11.78 2.09
N ALA A 100 2.41 -12.02 2.19
CA ALA A 100 3.29 -11.23 3.05
C ALA A 100 3.38 -9.76 2.61
N TYR A 101 3.54 -9.51 1.30
CA TYR A 101 3.53 -8.17 0.73
C TYR A 101 2.20 -7.46 1.00
N GLY A 102 1.08 -8.14 0.71
CA GLY A 102 -0.27 -7.64 0.95
C GLY A 102 -0.49 -7.25 2.42
N LYS A 103 -0.14 -8.14 3.36
CA LYS A 103 -0.23 -7.87 4.80
C LYS A 103 0.59 -6.65 5.22
N LYS A 104 1.84 -6.54 4.77
CA LYS A 104 2.69 -5.37 5.09
C LYS A 104 2.10 -4.08 4.53
N LYS A 105 1.62 -4.09 3.28
CA LYS A 105 0.98 -2.93 2.66
C LYS A 105 -0.28 -2.51 3.42
N ILE A 106 -1.11 -3.48 3.82
CA ILE A 106 -2.31 -3.25 4.64
C ILE A 106 -1.92 -2.64 5.99
N ASN A 107 -0.92 -3.19 6.69
CA ASN A 107 -0.49 -2.67 7.99
C ASN A 107 0.02 -1.23 7.88
N ASN A 108 0.85 -0.93 6.87
CA ASN A 108 1.36 0.43 6.64
C ASN A 108 0.23 1.42 6.34
N LEU A 109 -0.70 1.05 5.44
CA LEU A 109 -1.86 1.88 5.10
C LEU A 109 -2.81 2.04 6.30
N SER A 110 -2.93 1.02 7.15
CA SER A 110 -3.72 1.11 8.38
C SER A 110 -3.09 2.09 9.36
N ALA A 111 -1.78 2.00 9.57
CA ALA A 111 -1.07 2.92 10.46
C ALA A 111 -1.17 4.38 9.99
N GLU A 112 -1.12 4.62 8.68
CA GLU A 112 -1.32 5.96 8.09
C GLU A 112 -2.76 6.45 8.28
N ARG A 113 -3.76 5.58 8.03
CA ARG A 113 -5.17 5.88 8.28
C ARG A 113 -5.41 6.30 9.74
N ASP A 114 -4.84 5.57 10.69
CA ASP A 114 -5.03 5.82 12.11
C ASP A 114 -4.44 7.18 12.53
N ARG A 115 -3.29 7.57 11.97
CA ARG A 115 -2.71 8.90 12.18
C ARG A 115 -3.63 10.01 11.66
N LEU A 116 -4.10 9.90 10.42
CA LEU A 116 -5.00 10.89 9.82
C LEU A 116 -6.32 10.99 10.60
N ASN A 117 -6.85 9.87 11.09
CA ASN A 117 -8.06 9.87 11.91
C ASN A 117 -7.85 10.62 13.24
N ASN A 118 -6.70 10.45 13.88
CA ASN A 118 -6.35 11.18 15.10
C ASN A 118 -6.19 12.69 14.84
N ASP A 119 -5.59 13.07 13.72
CA ASP A 119 -5.47 14.47 13.30
C ASP A 119 -6.84 15.10 13.03
N ILE A 120 -7.71 14.38 12.32
CA ILE A 120 -9.10 14.80 12.07
C ILE A 120 -9.84 15.02 13.40
N GLN A 121 -9.64 14.13 14.38
CA GLN A 121 -10.28 14.26 15.68
C GLN A 121 -9.79 15.50 16.43
N THR A 122 -8.48 15.73 16.44
CA THR A 122 -7.85 16.90 17.07
C THR A 122 -8.35 18.22 16.44
N LEU A 123 -8.49 18.24 15.12
CA LEU A 123 -9.03 19.38 14.39
C LEU A 123 -10.51 19.61 14.71
N LYS A 124 -11.33 18.56 14.80
CA LYS A 124 -12.73 18.66 15.21
C LYS A 124 -12.88 19.26 16.60
N ASP A 125 -12.04 18.84 17.55
CA ASP A 125 -12.07 19.34 18.92
C ASP A 125 -11.67 20.82 18.98
N SER A 126 -10.66 21.22 18.19
CA SER A 126 -10.24 22.61 18.05
C SER A 126 -11.34 23.50 17.46
N ILE A 127 -12.03 23.04 16.41
CA ILE A 127 -13.17 23.72 15.80
C ILE A 127 -14.31 23.87 16.82
N ALA A 128 -14.62 22.82 17.57
CA ALA A 128 -15.65 22.85 18.60
C ALA A 128 -15.33 23.90 19.68
N ASN A 129 -14.08 23.96 20.12
CA ASN A 129 -13.61 24.93 21.11
C ASN A 129 -13.68 26.37 20.59
N ILE A 130 -13.17 26.63 19.39
CA ILE A 130 -13.29 27.95 18.73
C ILE A 130 -14.77 28.35 18.63
N GLY A 131 -15.64 27.42 18.24
CA GLY A 131 -17.08 27.64 18.18
C GLY A 131 -17.68 28.05 19.54
N GLN A 132 -17.18 27.52 20.66
CA GLN A 132 -17.60 27.95 22.00
C GLN A 132 -17.18 29.39 22.31
N TYR A 133 -15.94 29.77 21.96
CA TYR A 133 -15.45 31.14 22.15
C TYR A 133 -16.26 32.15 21.33
N VAL A 134 -16.54 31.84 20.07
CA VAL A 134 -17.38 32.69 19.19
C VAL A 134 -18.74 32.89 19.82
N ARG A 135 -19.43 31.81 20.23
CA ARG A 135 -20.73 31.89 20.92
C ARG A 135 -20.67 32.78 22.19
N LYS A 136 -19.58 32.72 22.95
CA LYS A 136 -19.40 33.57 24.15
C LYS A 136 -19.28 35.05 23.77
N ILE A 137 -18.52 35.37 22.74
CA ILE A 137 -18.35 36.75 22.24
C ILE A 137 -19.68 37.29 21.72
N GLU A 138 -20.40 36.50 20.92
CA GLU A 138 -21.73 36.87 20.37
C GLU A 138 -22.73 37.22 21.47
N ARG A 139 -22.77 36.44 22.56
CA ARG A 139 -23.61 36.75 23.73
C ARG A 139 -23.25 38.10 24.35
N ARG A 140 -21.95 38.39 24.55
CA ARG A 140 -21.50 39.68 25.11
C ARG A 140 -21.85 40.85 24.20
N LEU A 141 -21.68 40.69 22.88
CA LEU A 141 -22.06 41.70 21.89
C LEU A 141 -23.58 41.95 21.90
N LYS A 142 -24.39 40.89 21.98
CA LYS A 142 -25.85 40.99 22.07
C LYS A 142 -26.28 41.78 23.31
N THR A 143 -25.70 41.49 24.48
CA THR A 143 -25.99 42.23 25.72
C THR A 143 -25.60 43.70 25.62
N LYS A 144 -24.38 44.01 25.14
CA LYS A 144 -23.93 45.41 24.95
C LYS A 144 -24.85 46.18 24.00
N ARG A 145 -25.29 45.55 22.90
CA ARG A 145 -26.23 46.15 21.94
C ARG A 145 -27.59 46.49 22.58
N LEU A 146 -28.14 45.58 23.39
CA LEU A 146 -29.40 45.82 24.11
C LEU A 146 -29.29 46.99 25.10
N LEU A 147 -28.19 47.08 25.84
CA LEU A 147 -27.93 48.20 26.75
C LEU A 147 -27.80 49.53 25.99
N LEU A 148 -27.06 49.53 24.88
CA LEU A 148 -26.90 50.71 24.04
C LEU A 148 -28.25 51.19 23.49
N ASN A 149 -29.12 50.27 23.06
CA ASN A 149 -30.47 50.60 22.60
C ASN A 149 -31.34 51.20 23.72
N ARG A 150 -31.27 50.65 24.94
CA ARG A 150 -31.97 51.22 26.11
C ARG A 150 -31.48 52.63 26.42
N LEU A 151 -30.17 52.85 26.47
CA LEU A 151 -29.59 54.19 26.72
C LEU A 151 -30.00 55.21 25.66
N LYS A 152 -30.01 54.82 24.38
CA LYS A 152 -30.50 55.66 23.27
C LYS A 152 -31.97 56.04 23.48
N TYR A 153 -32.82 55.10 23.89
CA TYR A 153 -34.23 55.36 24.19
C TYR A 153 -34.39 56.35 25.34
N PHE A 154 -33.64 56.17 26.45
CA PHE A 154 -33.67 57.08 27.59
C PHE A 154 -33.22 58.50 27.23
N CYS A 155 -32.11 58.65 26.50
CA CYS A 155 -31.66 59.97 26.03
C CYS A 155 -32.73 60.65 25.17
N LYS A 156 -33.31 59.92 24.20
CA LYS A 156 -34.35 60.47 23.31
C LYS A 156 -35.59 60.97 24.07
N ARG A 157 -35.88 60.40 25.25
CA ARG A 157 -37.02 60.76 26.08
C ARG A 157 -36.73 61.90 27.07
N LYS A 158 -35.48 62.08 27.49
CA LYS A 158 -35.05 63.13 28.44
C LYS A 158 -34.87 64.51 27.77
N TYR A 159 -34.61 64.55 26.46
CA TYR A 159 -34.38 65.77 25.68
C TYR A 159 -35.50 66.06 24.67
N ARG A 160 -36.74 65.70 25.02
CA ARG A 160 -37.97 65.96 24.28
C ARG A 160 -38.88 66.80 25.16
#